data_AF-A0A521UKU5-F1
#
_entry.id   AF-A0A521UKU5-F1
#
_cell.length_a   1.000
_cell.length_b   1.000
_cell.length_c   1.000
_cell.angle_alpha   90.00
_cell.angle_beta   90.00
_cell.angle_gamma   90.00
#
_symmetry.space_group_name_H-M   'P 1'
#
loop_
_entity.id
_entity.type
_entity.pdbx_description
1 polymer ?
#
loop_
_entity_poly.entity_id
_entity_poly.type
_entity_poly.pdbx_seq_one_letter_code
_entity_poly.pdbx_strand_id
1 'polypeptide(L)'
;MTPMSFEERRAALALLEAMIPGGEGVPGGDEATLRRAEEVVGELSPALVGGWRAALRALSAAAVASTGRPFHALDADAQEATLGRWSKDPLLRGPYGVLLFFFKFVHFDRPAVYARLGGALKVMPVLDEPRWLRQLRRGEDIAAEEVVACDVVVVGTGAGGAVVGHALAAKGYAVAFVEEGDLHRRDAFDGSAVRAHQRFYRGAVAVGNAPMPVFMGRMVGGSTAINGGTCFRTPPWVLDRWCDALGTDDFATPSMAPYFERVESFLGVAPTEERYLGPIGGVFDRGCRALGWSHLRIRRNAPGCQASGFCDFGCRSDARRSTNVSYVPAALERSAALFTGLRAERVRVENGRATGLDAVTRAGVRVRFQARAVVLAGGALPTATFLQKQGICDTSGQVGRNLSLHPSGGMSALFDEPIRGADHVPQGFAMDHFLRDGFLVLGAQSDRNVAPIALPLGGRRLTAAVAQLDHIATVGTLIADDRPDAVVRYERDGNVVVTKTINARDVARVHAAMVRAGEMFLAAGARRLYPVVTSSPVLEPGEFHRFKRTVPAAGDLPLLSYHPLGTCRMGRDPKTSVVDLDHQTHDMKRLFIVDGSTVAGPLGVNPQLTIMAVATRAAERIADVLG
;
A
#
# COMPACT_ATOMS: atom_id res chain seq x y z
N MET A 1 0.64 -10.03 26.87
CA MET A 1 -0.75 -10.28 26.43
C MET A 1 -1.31 -11.41 27.28
N THR A 2 -2.46 -11.25 27.94
CA THR A 2 -3.06 -12.35 28.73
C THR A 2 -3.40 -13.50 27.78
N PRO A 3 -2.96 -14.75 28.02
CA PRO A 3 -3.30 -15.88 27.15
C PRO A 3 -4.81 -16.08 27.04
N MET A 4 -5.29 -16.63 25.91
CA MET A 4 -6.69 -17.05 25.79
C MET A 4 -7.01 -18.10 26.85
N SER A 5 -8.23 -18.06 27.38
CA SER A 5 -8.76 -19.17 28.18
C SER A 5 -8.85 -20.46 27.34
N PHE A 6 -8.94 -21.61 28.00
CA PHE A 6 -9.09 -22.90 27.33
C PHE A 6 -10.31 -22.93 26.38
N GLU A 7 -11.45 -22.41 26.84
CA GLU A 7 -12.69 -22.35 26.06
C GLU A 7 -12.58 -21.42 24.85
N GLU A 8 -11.98 -20.23 25.02
CA GLU A 8 -11.72 -19.30 23.91
C GLU A 8 -10.82 -19.94 22.85
N ARG A 9 -9.76 -20.63 23.29
CA ARG A 9 -8.81 -21.31 22.41
C ARG A 9 -9.47 -22.45 21.64
N ARG A 10 -10.30 -23.26 22.31
CA ARG A 10 -11.06 -24.35 21.68
C ARG A 10 -12.04 -23.83 20.64
N ALA A 11 -12.76 -22.75 20.96
CA ALA A 11 -13.68 -22.11 20.00
C ALA A 11 -12.92 -21.51 18.81
N ALA A 12 -11.80 -20.82 19.05
CA ALA A 12 -10.99 -20.23 17.99
C ALA A 12 -10.39 -21.28 17.05
N LEU A 13 -9.92 -22.42 17.58
CA LEU A 13 -9.39 -23.51 16.77
C LEU A 13 -10.48 -24.14 15.89
N ALA A 14 -11.66 -24.44 16.45
CA ALA A 14 -12.78 -24.98 15.67
C ALA A 14 -13.24 -24.00 14.57
N LEU A 15 -13.28 -22.70 14.86
CA LEU A 15 -13.58 -21.67 13.86
C LEU A 15 -12.52 -21.65 12.75
N LEU A 16 -11.24 -21.70 13.10
CA LEU A 16 -10.14 -21.73 12.15
C LEU A 16 -10.20 -22.95 11.23
N GLU A 17 -10.36 -24.15 11.79
CA GLU A 17 -10.47 -25.41 11.05
C GLU A 17 -11.68 -25.41 10.12
N ALA A 18 -12.81 -24.84 10.54
CA ALA A 18 -13.99 -24.70 9.69
C ALA A 18 -13.83 -23.60 8.63
N MET A 19 -13.08 -22.52 8.90
CA MET A 19 -12.83 -21.42 7.95
C MET A 19 -11.80 -21.78 6.88
N ILE A 20 -10.84 -22.65 7.20
CA ILE A 20 -9.81 -23.16 6.28
C ILE A 20 -9.74 -24.70 6.44
N PRO A 21 -10.78 -25.42 5.99
CA PRO A 21 -10.79 -26.88 6.11
C PRO A 21 -9.80 -27.46 5.11
N GLY A 22 -8.95 -28.38 5.55
CA GLY A 22 -8.02 -29.07 4.65
C GLY A 22 -8.73 -29.68 3.44
N GLY A 23 -8.06 -29.71 2.29
CA GLY A 23 -8.59 -30.21 1.03
C GLY A 23 -7.51 -30.82 0.15
N GLU A 24 -7.86 -31.14 -1.08
CA GLU A 24 -6.91 -31.70 -2.06
C GLU A 24 -5.75 -30.71 -2.29
N GLY A 25 -4.54 -31.10 -1.86
CA GLY A 25 -3.34 -30.27 -1.97
C GLY A 25 -3.27 -29.05 -1.03
N VAL A 26 -4.34 -28.74 -0.29
CA VAL A 26 -4.45 -27.55 0.59
C VAL A 26 -4.47 -27.98 2.05
N PRO A 27 -3.41 -27.71 2.84
CA PRO A 27 -3.39 -27.99 4.28
C PRO A 27 -4.52 -27.24 5.02
N GLY A 28 -5.08 -27.86 6.05
CA GLY A 28 -6.07 -27.21 6.90
C GLY A 28 -5.44 -26.29 7.95
N GLY A 29 -6.21 -25.30 8.43
CA GLY A 29 -5.84 -24.54 9.61
C GLY A 29 -5.62 -25.44 10.83
N ASP A 30 -4.64 -25.12 11.67
CA ASP A 30 -4.28 -25.93 12.83
C ASP A 30 -3.88 -25.03 14.03
N GLU A 31 -3.50 -25.65 15.14
CA GLU A 31 -3.04 -24.97 16.35
C GLU A 31 -1.82 -24.04 16.10
N ALA A 32 -0.94 -24.39 15.16
CA ALA A 32 0.20 -23.55 14.81
C ALA A 32 -0.23 -22.30 14.03
N THR A 33 -1.23 -22.40 13.15
CA THR A 33 -1.87 -21.22 12.53
C THR A 33 -2.52 -20.34 13.58
N LEU A 34 -3.28 -20.91 14.54
CA LEU A 34 -3.95 -20.11 15.57
C LEU A 34 -2.94 -19.33 16.43
N ARG A 35 -1.91 -20.01 16.94
CA ARG A 35 -0.83 -19.39 17.71
C ARG A 35 -0.15 -18.26 16.92
N ARG A 36 0.18 -18.51 15.65
CA ARG A 36 0.83 -17.49 14.83
C ARG A 36 -0.10 -16.32 14.49
N ALA A 37 -1.40 -16.55 14.34
CA ALA A 37 -2.39 -15.47 14.18
C ALA A 37 -2.44 -14.57 15.42
N GLU A 38 -2.43 -15.14 16.63
CA GLU A 38 -2.36 -14.35 17.87
C GLU A 38 -1.11 -13.48 17.96
N GLU A 39 0.06 -14.06 17.64
CA GLU A 39 1.34 -13.34 17.60
C GLU A 39 1.27 -12.16 16.62
N VAL A 40 0.86 -12.43 15.38
CA VAL A 40 0.82 -11.40 14.31
C VAL A 40 -0.17 -10.28 14.64
N VAL A 41 -1.34 -10.60 15.16
CA VAL A 41 -2.31 -9.57 15.60
C VAL A 41 -1.70 -8.69 16.70
N GLY A 42 -1.01 -9.30 17.67
CA GLY A 42 -0.33 -8.58 18.75
C GLY A 42 0.83 -7.70 18.26
N GLU A 43 1.63 -8.19 17.32
CA GLU A 43 2.76 -7.46 16.73
C GLU A 43 2.32 -6.28 15.86
N LEU A 44 1.17 -6.40 15.17
CA LEU A 44 0.65 -5.33 14.31
C LEU A 44 0.10 -4.15 15.13
N SER A 45 -0.66 -4.42 16.20
CA SER A 45 -1.10 -3.40 17.15
C SER A 45 -1.71 -4.03 18.40
N PRO A 46 -1.31 -3.58 19.61
CA PRO A 46 -1.97 -3.99 20.86
C PRO A 46 -3.48 -3.73 20.87
N ALA A 47 -3.96 -2.69 20.17
CA ALA A 47 -5.38 -2.36 20.07
C ALA A 47 -6.17 -3.38 19.22
N LEU A 48 -5.53 -3.98 18.20
CA LEU A 48 -6.16 -4.99 17.35
C LEU A 48 -6.46 -6.28 18.08
N VAL A 49 -5.68 -6.62 19.11
CA VAL A 49 -5.91 -7.82 19.95
C VAL A 49 -7.29 -7.78 20.60
N GLY A 50 -7.69 -6.63 21.14
CA GLY A 50 -9.00 -6.46 21.77
C GLY A 50 -10.14 -6.68 20.77
N GLY A 51 -10.05 -6.08 19.59
CA GLY A 51 -11.03 -6.26 18.51
C GLY A 51 -11.09 -7.70 17.99
N TRP A 52 -9.95 -8.36 17.81
CA TRP A 52 -9.87 -9.75 17.37
C TRP A 52 -10.52 -10.71 18.39
N ARG A 53 -10.28 -10.51 19.69
CA ARG A 53 -10.94 -11.28 20.76
C ARG A 53 -12.43 -11.00 20.86
N ALA A 54 -12.83 -9.74 20.69
CA ALA A 54 -14.25 -9.37 20.66
C ALA A 54 -14.96 -10.08 19.49
N ALA A 55 -14.32 -10.17 18.31
CA ALA A 55 -14.86 -10.91 17.17
C ALA A 55 -15.02 -12.41 17.47
N LEU A 56 -14.02 -13.06 18.08
CA LEU A 56 -14.12 -14.46 18.50
C LEU A 56 -15.28 -14.71 19.46
N ARG A 57 -15.43 -13.84 20.47
CA ARG A 57 -16.52 -13.96 21.47
C ARG A 57 -17.88 -13.72 20.83
N ALA A 58 -18.00 -12.75 19.94
CA ALA A 58 -19.24 -12.45 19.23
C ALA A 58 -19.71 -13.65 18.40
N LEU A 59 -18.82 -14.26 17.62
CA LEU A 59 -19.18 -15.46 16.82
C LEU A 59 -19.47 -16.67 17.71
N SER A 60 -18.72 -16.85 18.80
CA SER A 60 -18.97 -17.95 19.74
C SER A 60 -20.34 -17.84 20.40
N ALA A 61 -20.73 -16.64 20.84
CA ALA A 61 -22.05 -16.37 21.38
C ALA A 61 -23.15 -16.54 20.32
N ALA A 62 -22.91 -16.07 19.09
CA ALA A 62 -23.85 -16.22 17.98
C ALA A 62 -24.08 -17.69 17.60
N ALA A 63 -23.07 -18.56 17.71
CA ALA A 63 -23.22 -19.99 17.49
C ALA A 63 -24.19 -20.62 18.48
N VAL A 64 -24.01 -20.33 19.78
CA VAL A 64 -24.92 -20.82 20.84
C VAL A 64 -26.33 -20.28 20.64
N ALA A 65 -26.47 -18.98 20.35
CA ALA A 65 -27.77 -18.36 20.15
C ALA A 65 -28.53 -18.92 18.93
N SER A 66 -27.83 -19.23 17.84
CA SER A 66 -28.47 -19.68 16.59
C SER A 66 -28.63 -21.20 16.49
N THR A 67 -27.86 -21.99 17.22
CA THR A 67 -27.86 -23.47 17.12
C THR A 67 -28.18 -24.19 18.43
N GLY A 68 -28.26 -23.47 19.56
CA GLY A 68 -28.39 -24.03 20.90
C GLY A 68 -27.13 -24.73 21.41
N ARG A 69 -26.04 -24.77 20.63
CA ARG A 69 -24.80 -25.49 20.94
C ARG A 69 -23.58 -24.62 20.64
N PRO A 70 -22.45 -24.80 21.34
CA PRO A 70 -21.22 -24.10 20.98
C PRO A 70 -20.71 -24.58 19.61
N PHE A 71 -20.05 -23.69 18.86
CA PHE A 71 -19.61 -23.95 17.48
C PHE A 71 -18.76 -25.23 17.35
N HIS A 72 -17.86 -25.47 18.31
CA HIS A 72 -16.97 -26.65 18.32
C HIS A 72 -17.70 -27.98 18.56
N ALA A 73 -18.99 -27.96 18.96
CA ALA A 73 -19.80 -29.15 19.17
C ALA A 73 -20.69 -29.48 17.96
N LEU A 74 -20.74 -28.60 16.95
CA LEU A 74 -21.43 -28.83 15.69
C LEU A 74 -20.63 -29.81 14.82
N ASP A 75 -21.31 -30.60 13.99
CA ASP A 75 -20.65 -31.36 12.93
C ASP A 75 -20.17 -30.43 11.80
N ALA A 76 -19.36 -30.98 10.88
CA ALA A 76 -18.71 -30.19 9.82
C ALA A 76 -19.71 -29.48 8.89
N ASP A 77 -20.85 -30.11 8.58
CA ASP A 77 -21.85 -29.51 7.68
C ASP A 77 -22.64 -28.40 8.38
N ALA A 78 -22.97 -28.58 9.66
CA ALA A 78 -23.57 -27.54 10.48
C ALA A 78 -22.61 -26.35 10.71
N GLN A 79 -21.32 -26.61 10.87
CA GLN A 79 -20.29 -25.56 10.93
C GLN A 79 -20.24 -24.78 9.60
N GLU A 80 -20.16 -25.47 8.46
CA GLU A 80 -20.13 -24.81 7.15
C GLU A 80 -21.38 -23.96 6.88
N ALA A 81 -22.57 -24.50 7.15
CA ALA A 81 -23.82 -23.77 7.01
C ALA A 81 -23.84 -22.51 7.91
N THR A 82 -23.28 -22.61 9.11
CA THR A 82 -23.19 -21.48 10.05
C THR A 82 -22.24 -20.40 9.54
N LEU A 83 -21.05 -20.75 9.05
CA LEU A 83 -20.14 -19.79 8.42
C LEU A 83 -20.79 -19.10 7.21
N GLY A 84 -21.52 -19.87 6.40
CA GLY A 84 -22.27 -19.34 5.26
C GLY A 84 -23.32 -18.31 5.65
N ARG A 85 -24.04 -18.52 6.78
CA ARG A 85 -24.96 -17.52 7.33
C ARG A 85 -24.24 -16.28 7.83
N TRP A 86 -23.18 -16.43 8.62
CA TRP A 86 -22.44 -15.29 9.18
C TRP A 86 -21.80 -14.41 8.12
N SER A 87 -21.31 -14.98 7.01
CA SER A 87 -20.75 -14.20 5.90
C SER A 87 -21.75 -13.23 5.26
N LYS A 88 -23.06 -13.48 5.41
CA LYS A 88 -24.14 -12.67 4.83
C LYS A 88 -24.90 -11.84 5.88
N ASP A 89 -24.71 -12.16 7.15
CA ASP A 89 -25.40 -11.49 8.25
C ASP A 89 -24.85 -10.07 8.46
N PRO A 90 -25.70 -9.03 8.51
CA PRO A 90 -25.24 -7.64 8.64
C PRO A 90 -24.39 -7.36 9.87
N LEU A 91 -24.60 -8.09 10.97
CA LEU A 91 -23.90 -7.91 12.25
C LEU A 91 -22.68 -8.83 12.38
N LEU A 92 -22.79 -10.07 11.88
CA LEU A 92 -21.76 -11.10 12.09
C LEU A 92 -20.70 -11.15 10.98
N ARG A 93 -20.97 -10.59 9.79
CA ARG A 93 -20.02 -10.59 8.66
C ARG A 93 -18.73 -9.84 8.97
N GLY A 94 -18.79 -8.77 9.77
CA GLY A 94 -17.62 -7.99 10.16
C GLY A 94 -16.65 -8.81 11.03
N PRO A 95 -17.10 -9.32 12.20
CA PRO A 95 -16.35 -10.27 13.02
C PRO A 95 -15.82 -11.47 12.24
N TYR A 96 -16.65 -12.08 11.39
CA TYR A 96 -16.26 -13.19 10.52
C TYR A 96 -15.11 -12.81 9.57
N GLY A 97 -15.24 -11.70 8.84
CA GLY A 97 -14.24 -11.22 7.88
C GLY A 97 -12.90 -10.88 8.52
N VAL A 98 -12.90 -10.26 9.71
CA VAL A 98 -11.68 -9.94 10.46
C VAL A 98 -10.91 -11.21 10.83
N LEU A 99 -11.59 -12.22 11.37
CA LEU A 99 -10.95 -13.48 11.74
C LEU A 99 -10.44 -14.23 10.51
N LEU A 100 -11.26 -14.33 9.48
CA LEU A 100 -10.90 -14.98 8.22
C LEU A 100 -9.66 -14.33 7.59
N PHE A 101 -9.58 -13.00 7.58
CA PHE A 101 -8.41 -12.28 7.05
C PHE A 101 -7.13 -12.69 7.77
N PHE A 102 -7.08 -12.60 9.11
CA PHE A 102 -5.87 -12.93 9.87
C PHE A 102 -5.50 -14.41 9.78
N PHE A 103 -6.49 -15.31 9.78
CA PHE A 103 -6.24 -16.72 9.60
C PHE A 103 -5.62 -17.02 8.24
N LYS A 104 -6.13 -16.46 7.15
CA LYS A 104 -5.54 -16.62 5.81
C LYS A 104 -4.16 -15.99 5.71
N PHE A 105 -4.02 -14.75 6.19
CA PHE A 105 -2.79 -13.98 6.13
C PHE A 105 -1.61 -14.72 6.75
N VAL A 106 -1.88 -15.45 7.84
CA VAL A 106 -0.88 -16.27 8.51
C VAL A 106 -0.77 -17.68 7.92
N HIS A 107 -1.90 -18.36 7.69
CA HIS A 107 -1.91 -19.77 7.32
C HIS A 107 -1.14 -20.03 6.02
N PHE A 108 -1.44 -19.27 4.96
CA PHE A 108 -0.85 -19.49 3.64
C PHE A 108 0.60 -19.01 3.52
N ASP A 109 1.07 -18.20 4.48
CA ASP A 109 2.46 -17.74 4.57
C ASP A 109 3.36 -18.70 5.37
N ARG A 110 2.78 -19.69 6.06
CA ARG A 110 3.57 -20.70 6.80
C ARG A 110 4.43 -21.50 5.83
N PRO A 111 5.73 -21.73 6.10
CA PRO A 111 6.63 -22.42 5.18
C PRO A 111 6.11 -23.77 4.67
N ALA A 112 5.57 -24.60 5.57
CA ALA A 112 5.03 -25.92 5.20
C ALA A 112 3.79 -25.82 4.31
N VAL A 113 2.92 -24.83 4.52
CA VAL A 113 1.71 -24.61 3.72
C VAL A 113 2.08 -24.02 2.37
N TYR A 114 2.90 -22.98 2.36
CA TYR A 114 3.35 -22.32 1.14
C TYR A 114 4.10 -23.28 0.20
N ALA A 115 4.95 -24.16 0.76
CA ALA A 115 5.63 -25.21 -0.01
C ALA A 115 4.67 -26.22 -0.63
N ARG A 116 3.58 -26.58 0.07
CA ARG A 116 2.54 -27.48 -0.47
C ARG A 116 1.76 -26.85 -1.62
N LEU A 117 1.62 -25.53 -1.63
CA LEU A 117 1.06 -24.77 -2.74
C LEU A 117 2.06 -24.61 -3.91
N GLY A 118 3.28 -25.16 -3.83
CA GLY A 118 4.31 -24.99 -4.86
C GLY A 118 5.09 -23.67 -4.77
N GLY A 119 4.93 -22.94 -3.67
CA GLY A 119 5.71 -21.74 -3.36
C GLY A 119 7.06 -22.05 -2.73
N ALA A 120 7.95 -21.05 -2.69
CA ALA A 120 9.23 -21.18 -2.01
C ALA A 120 9.67 -19.84 -1.41
N LEU A 121 9.99 -19.87 -0.11
CA LEU A 121 10.72 -18.78 0.54
C LEU A 121 12.15 -18.80 -0.03
N LYS A 122 12.49 -17.81 -0.85
CA LYS A 122 13.79 -17.72 -1.51
C LYS A 122 14.51 -16.48 -1.02
N VAL A 123 15.67 -16.69 -0.39
CA VAL A 123 16.60 -15.63 -0.03
C VAL A 123 17.63 -15.51 -1.14
N MET A 124 17.78 -14.32 -1.71
CA MET A 124 18.80 -14.06 -2.73
C MET A 124 20.10 -13.61 -2.05
N PRO A 125 21.24 -14.26 -2.28
CA PRO A 125 22.48 -13.89 -1.61
C PRO A 125 22.92 -12.51 -2.05
N VAL A 126 23.47 -11.71 -1.14
CA VAL A 126 24.18 -10.47 -1.46
C VAL A 126 25.65 -10.81 -1.67
N LEU A 127 26.20 -10.48 -2.84
CA LEU A 127 27.57 -10.84 -3.20
C LEU A 127 28.55 -9.66 -3.13
N ASP A 128 28.04 -8.43 -3.17
CA ASP A 128 28.86 -7.21 -3.26
C ASP A 128 28.61 -6.25 -2.10
N GLU A 129 29.67 -5.58 -1.64
CA GLU A 129 29.62 -4.45 -0.70
C GLU A 129 29.99 -3.15 -1.43
N PRO A 130 29.01 -2.40 -1.95
CA PRO A 130 29.30 -1.19 -2.69
C PRO A 130 29.88 -0.08 -1.80
N ARG A 131 30.77 0.72 -2.36
CA ARG A 131 31.52 1.77 -1.63
C ARG A 131 30.62 2.82 -0.97
N TRP A 132 29.46 3.12 -1.56
CA TRP A 132 28.52 4.09 -1.02
C TRP A 132 27.94 3.69 0.35
N LEU A 133 28.02 2.40 0.74
CA LEU A 133 27.66 1.96 2.09
C LEU A 133 28.50 2.62 3.18
N ARG A 134 29.69 3.17 2.86
CA ARG A 134 30.50 3.93 3.81
C ARG A 134 29.84 5.24 4.26
N GLN A 135 28.86 5.73 3.51
CA GLN A 135 28.07 6.92 3.85
C GLN A 135 26.81 6.59 4.66
N LEU A 136 26.57 5.30 4.95
CA LEU A 136 25.49 4.85 5.82
C LEU A 136 25.93 4.87 7.28
N ARG A 137 25.12 5.48 8.13
CA ARG A 137 25.23 5.42 9.58
C ARG A 137 23.94 4.83 10.15
N ARG A 138 24.04 3.70 10.85
CA ARG A 138 22.87 3.08 11.46
C ARG A 138 22.68 3.63 12.86
N GLY A 139 21.43 3.84 13.26
CA GLY A 139 21.10 4.32 14.61
C GLY A 139 21.59 3.39 15.73
N GLU A 140 21.81 2.10 15.45
CA GLU A 140 22.41 1.14 16.39
C GLU A 140 23.91 1.40 16.66
N ASP A 141 24.60 2.03 15.71
CA ASP A 141 26.04 2.34 15.80
C ASP A 141 26.29 3.72 16.45
N ILE A 142 25.25 4.50 16.72
CA ILE A 142 25.35 5.84 17.30
C ILE A 142 25.27 5.72 18.83
N ALA A 143 26.44 5.70 19.46
CA ALA A 143 26.58 5.45 20.90
C ALA A 143 26.31 6.67 21.80
N ALA A 144 26.42 7.89 21.28
CA ALA A 144 26.30 9.13 22.05
C ALA A 144 25.60 10.22 21.23
N GLU A 145 25.12 11.25 21.93
CA GLU A 145 24.54 12.41 21.26
C GLU A 145 25.57 13.11 20.38
N GLU A 146 25.16 13.48 19.17
CA GLU A 146 26.05 14.13 18.20
C GLU A 146 25.34 15.22 17.41
N VAL A 147 26.14 16.13 16.85
CA VAL A 147 25.68 17.21 15.98
C VAL A 147 26.26 16.98 14.58
N VAL A 148 25.37 16.94 13.59
CA VAL A 148 25.71 16.78 12.17
C VAL A 148 25.42 18.09 11.45
N ALA A 149 26.43 18.69 10.84
CA ALA A 149 26.26 19.87 10.00
C ALA A 149 26.04 19.45 8.54
N CYS A 150 25.07 20.05 7.86
CA CYS A 150 24.77 19.82 6.46
C CYS A 150 24.14 21.07 5.83
N ASP A 151 24.04 21.12 4.50
CA ASP A 151 23.27 22.16 3.83
C ASP A 151 21.77 21.86 3.95
N VAL A 152 21.39 20.60 3.73
CA VAL A 152 19.98 20.18 3.70
C VAL A 152 19.83 18.85 4.44
N VAL A 153 18.88 18.81 5.37
CA VAL A 153 18.41 17.54 5.96
C VAL A 153 17.09 17.13 5.31
N VAL A 154 17.03 15.90 4.80
CA VAL A 154 15.86 15.33 4.13
C VAL A 154 15.29 14.20 4.99
N VAL A 155 14.06 14.37 5.46
CA VAL A 155 13.37 13.42 6.34
C VAL A 155 12.51 12.46 5.51
N GLY A 156 12.94 11.21 5.42
CA GLY A 156 12.30 10.17 4.61
C GLY A 156 12.98 10.00 3.25
N THR A 157 13.19 8.74 2.85
CA THR A 157 13.89 8.36 1.61
C THR A 157 12.96 7.79 0.53
N GLY A 158 11.67 8.11 0.63
CA GLY A 158 10.64 7.69 -0.32
C GLY A 158 10.72 8.40 -1.69
N ALA A 159 9.61 8.35 -2.43
CA ALA A 159 9.49 8.89 -3.79
C ALA A 159 9.84 10.38 -3.93
N GLY A 160 9.57 11.19 -2.90
CA GLY A 160 9.91 12.61 -2.91
C GLY A 160 11.31 12.88 -2.38
N GLY A 161 11.58 12.45 -1.14
CA GLY A 161 12.82 12.77 -0.43
C GLY A 161 14.08 12.29 -1.14
N ALA A 162 14.12 11.05 -1.62
CA ALA A 162 15.30 10.53 -2.31
C ALA A 162 15.60 11.28 -3.62
N VAL A 163 14.56 11.70 -4.35
CA VAL A 163 14.71 12.49 -5.58
C VAL A 163 15.27 13.87 -5.27
N VAL A 164 14.71 14.56 -4.27
CA VAL A 164 15.20 15.88 -3.83
C VAL A 164 16.65 15.78 -3.37
N GLY A 165 16.95 14.85 -2.46
CA GLY A 165 18.31 14.72 -1.93
C GLY A 165 19.33 14.31 -2.99
N HIS A 166 18.96 13.47 -3.95
CA HIS A 166 19.82 13.16 -5.10
C HIS A 166 20.10 14.39 -5.96
N ALA A 167 19.06 15.14 -6.34
CA ALA A 167 19.21 16.34 -7.17
C ALA A 167 20.06 17.42 -6.49
N LEU A 168 19.90 17.62 -5.18
CA LEU A 168 20.69 18.58 -4.41
C LEU A 168 22.15 18.10 -4.22
N ALA A 169 22.36 16.82 -3.88
CA ALA A 169 23.71 16.26 -3.78
C ALA A 169 24.45 16.30 -5.13
N ALA A 170 23.73 16.15 -6.26
CA ALA A 170 24.29 16.31 -7.60
C ALA A 170 24.73 17.75 -7.91
N LYS A 171 24.11 18.76 -7.27
CA LYS A 171 24.53 20.16 -7.31
C LYS A 171 25.63 20.51 -6.30
N GLY A 172 26.10 19.54 -5.51
CA GLY A 172 27.21 19.72 -4.58
C GLY A 172 26.82 20.07 -3.14
N TYR A 173 25.52 20.23 -2.84
CA TYR A 173 25.08 20.46 -1.46
C TYR A 173 25.35 19.24 -0.58
N ALA A 174 25.76 19.48 0.66
CA ALA A 174 25.87 18.45 1.68
C ALA A 174 24.47 18.03 2.17
N VAL A 175 24.04 16.82 1.83
CA VAL A 175 22.70 16.30 2.13
C VAL A 175 22.75 15.22 3.21
N ALA A 176 21.93 15.33 4.25
CA ALA A 176 21.72 14.26 5.23
C ALA A 176 20.32 13.67 5.07
N PHE A 177 20.23 12.40 4.68
CA PHE A 177 18.97 11.65 4.72
C PHE A 177 18.73 11.09 6.13
N VAL A 178 17.51 11.25 6.64
CA VAL A 178 17.06 10.69 7.92
C VAL A 178 15.88 9.76 7.67
N GLU A 179 16.05 8.47 7.94
CA GLU A 179 15.06 7.42 7.71
C GLU A 179 14.79 6.63 8.99
N GLU A 180 13.50 6.42 9.31
CA GLU A 180 13.10 5.66 10.51
C GLU A 180 13.34 4.16 10.33
N GLY A 181 13.11 3.65 9.11
CA GLY A 181 13.37 2.26 8.76
C GLY A 181 14.85 1.98 8.49
N ASP A 182 15.17 0.70 8.28
CA ASP A 182 16.54 0.28 7.94
C ASP A 182 16.74 0.17 6.43
N LEU A 183 18.01 0.13 6.02
CA LEU A 183 18.38 -0.26 4.65
C LEU A 183 18.27 -1.78 4.53
N HIS A 184 17.33 -2.24 3.73
CA HIS A 184 17.20 -3.65 3.36
C HIS A 184 17.64 -3.88 1.92
N ARG A 185 18.39 -4.96 1.70
CA ARG A 185 18.84 -5.42 0.39
C ARG A 185 18.07 -6.68 -0.01
N ARG A 186 18.36 -7.22 -1.20
CA ARG A 186 17.62 -8.35 -1.78
C ARG A 186 17.53 -9.62 -0.90
N ASP A 187 18.49 -9.81 0.00
CA ASP A 187 18.53 -10.91 0.98
C ASP A 187 17.46 -10.79 2.08
N ALA A 188 16.95 -9.58 2.34
CA ALA A 188 15.87 -9.37 3.29
C ALA A 188 14.48 -9.77 2.74
N PHE A 189 14.32 -9.85 1.42
CA PHE A 189 13.04 -10.10 0.74
C PHE A 189 12.80 -11.60 0.55
N ASP A 190 12.63 -12.33 1.65
CA ASP A 190 12.66 -13.80 1.69
C ASP A 190 11.40 -14.51 1.15
N GLY A 191 10.33 -13.76 0.86
CA GLY A 191 9.09 -14.31 0.33
C GLY A 191 7.93 -14.48 1.31
N SER A 192 8.14 -14.16 2.58
CA SER A 192 7.05 -14.13 3.56
C SER A 192 6.34 -12.79 3.52
N ALA A 193 5.03 -12.82 3.23
CA ALA A 193 4.19 -11.64 3.31
C ALA A 193 4.04 -11.15 4.75
N VAL A 194 3.97 -12.06 5.73
CA VAL A 194 3.86 -11.70 7.16
C VAL A 194 5.12 -10.98 7.63
N ARG A 195 6.31 -11.55 7.40
CA ARG A 195 7.58 -10.92 7.79
C ARG A 195 7.82 -9.62 7.05
N ALA A 196 7.41 -9.52 5.78
CA ALA A 196 7.48 -8.27 5.04
C ALA A 196 6.66 -7.17 5.73
N HIS A 197 5.41 -7.44 6.12
CA HIS A 197 4.58 -6.46 6.84
C HIS A 197 5.16 -6.05 8.19
N GLN A 198 5.78 -6.98 8.92
CA GLN A 198 6.40 -6.69 10.21
C GLN A 198 7.65 -5.80 10.09
N ARG A 199 8.47 -6.05 9.06
CA ARG A 199 9.76 -5.37 8.88
C ARG A 199 9.60 -4.07 8.11
N PHE A 200 8.90 -4.09 6.98
CA PHE A 200 8.96 -3.05 5.97
C PHE A 200 7.74 -2.14 5.92
N TYR A 201 6.64 -2.50 6.59
CA TYR A 201 5.40 -1.72 6.52
C TYR A 201 5.10 -0.97 7.82
N ARG A 202 4.43 0.16 7.64
CA ARG A 202 3.63 0.84 8.65
C ARG A 202 2.18 0.82 8.17
N GLY A 203 1.30 0.24 8.99
CA GLY A 203 -0.14 0.25 8.74
C GLY A 203 -0.84 1.42 9.44
N ALA A 204 -1.90 1.91 8.82
CA ALA A 204 -2.98 2.65 9.48
C ALA A 204 -4.32 2.04 9.00
N VAL A 205 -5.41 2.40 9.67
CA VAL A 205 -6.76 2.02 9.22
C VAL A 205 -7.59 3.28 9.12
N ALA A 206 -8.13 3.55 7.94
CA ALA A 206 -9.16 4.57 7.78
C ALA A 206 -10.47 4.01 8.33
N VAL A 207 -11.00 4.68 9.36
CA VAL A 207 -12.22 4.31 10.06
C VAL A 207 -13.40 5.12 9.51
N GLY A 208 -14.52 4.45 9.30
CA GLY A 208 -15.75 5.03 8.77
C GLY A 208 -16.78 3.95 8.48
N ASN A 209 -17.59 4.15 7.43
CA ASN A 209 -18.60 3.18 7.01
C ASN A 209 -18.04 1.95 6.26
N ALA A 210 -16.76 1.99 5.87
CA ALA A 210 -16.00 0.87 5.32
C ALA A 210 -14.56 0.95 5.84
N PRO A 211 -14.14 0.07 6.78
CA PRO A 211 -12.76 0.06 7.26
C PRO A 211 -11.80 -0.22 6.10
N MET A 212 -10.77 0.61 5.97
CA MET A 212 -9.82 0.51 4.86
C MET A 212 -8.38 0.56 5.38
N PRO A 213 -7.66 -0.57 5.39
CA PRO A 213 -6.24 -0.58 5.69
C PRO A 213 -5.45 0.30 4.71
N VAL A 214 -4.54 1.08 5.26
CA VAL A 214 -3.62 1.95 4.53
C VAL A 214 -2.20 1.47 4.80
N PHE A 215 -1.51 1.03 3.75
CA PHE A 215 -0.17 0.47 3.85
C PHE A 215 0.89 1.46 3.35
N MET A 216 1.95 1.65 4.13
CA MET A 216 3.06 2.56 3.83
C MET A 216 4.39 1.88 4.11
N GLY A 217 5.44 2.20 3.33
CA GLY A 217 6.77 1.67 3.59
C GLY A 217 7.49 2.38 4.73
N ARG A 218 8.12 1.60 5.61
CA ARG A 218 9.02 2.00 6.69
C ARG A 218 10.37 1.29 6.52
N MET A 219 11.11 1.73 5.51
CA MET A 219 12.46 1.28 5.17
C MET A 219 13.10 2.32 4.26
N VAL A 220 14.42 2.23 4.06
CA VAL A 220 15.05 3.02 3.00
C VAL A 220 14.33 2.73 1.68
N GLY A 221 13.91 3.80 1.01
CA GLY A 221 13.11 3.75 -0.21
C GLY A 221 11.60 3.93 -0.02
N GLY A 222 11.11 3.87 1.21
CA GLY A 222 9.69 3.99 1.56
C GLY A 222 8.80 3.05 0.75
N SER A 223 7.59 3.49 0.40
CA SER A 223 6.64 2.68 -0.38
C SER A 223 7.13 2.34 -1.79
N THR A 224 8.16 3.01 -2.32
CA THR A 224 8.72 2.63 -3.64
C THR A 224 9.40 1.27 -3.60
N ALA A 225 9.94 0.90 -2.43
CA ALA A 225 10.64 -0.36 -2.21
C ALA A 225 9.70 -1.56 -2.01
N ILE A 226 8.39 -1.35 -1.95
CA ILE A 226 7.37 -2.37 -1.65
C ILE A 226 6.09 -2.15 -2.48
N ASN A 227 6.24 -1.75 -3.75
CA ASN A 227 5.13 -1.61 -4.69
C ASN A 227 5.33 -2.42 -5.98
N GLY A 228 4.31 -2.46 -6.84
CA GLY A 228 4.34 -3.20 -8.11
C GLY A 228 5.36 -2.71 -9.16
N GLY A 229 6.02 -1.57 -8.95
CA GLY A 229 6.89 -0.92 -9.94
C GLY A 229 6.13 -0.27 -11.11
N THR A 230 4.82 -0.10 -10.97
CA THR A 230 3.92 0.49 -11.97
C THR A 230 4.18 1.99 -12.14
N CYS A 231 4.27 2.45 -13.39
CA CYS A 231 4.55 3.84 -13.74
C CYS A 231 3.47 4.40 -14.67
N PHE A 232 2.67 5.32 -14.14
CA PHE A 232 1.75 6.16 -14.91
C PHE A 232 2.15 7.62 -14.76
N ARG A 233 2.17 8.36 -15.88
CA ARG A 233 2.18 9.83 -15.81
C ARG A 233 0.85 10.32 -15.25
N THR A 234 0.83 11.49 -14.64
CA THR A 234 -0.44 12.15 -14.29
C THR A 234 -1.27 12.34 -15.56
N PRO A 235 -2.54 11.94 -15.58
CA PRO A 235 -3.37 12.15 -16.76
C PRO A 235 -3.50 13.64 -17.10
N PRO A 236 -3.48 14.05 -18.39
CA PRO A 236 -3.51 15.47 -18.76
C PRO A 236 -4.67 16.26 -18.13
N TRP A 237 -5.88 15.71 -18.11
CA TRP A 237 -7.05 16.39 -17.51
C TRP A 237 -6.95 16.55 -15.98
N VAL A 238 -6.11 15.76 -15.31
CA VAL A 238 -5.81 15.94 -13.88
C VAL A 238 -4.84 17.10 -13.70
N LEU A 239 -3.85 17.25 -14.58
CA LEU A 239 -2.96 18.40 -14.62
C LEU A 239 -3.70 19.68 -14.95
N ASP A 240 -4.63 19.66 -15.92
CA ASP A 240 -5.47 20.81 -16.27
C ASP A 240 -6.30 21.26 -15.04
N ARG A 241 -6.93 20.29 -14.34
CA ARG A 241 -7.64 20.55 -13.09
C ARG A 241 -6.75 21.16 -12.01
N TRP A 242 -5.48 20.76 -11.92
CA TRP A 242 -4.52 21.37 -11.00
C TRP A 242 -4.21 22.81 -11.39
N CYS A 243 -3.98 23.07 -12.68
CA CYS A 243 -3.72 24.40 -13.21
C CYS A 243 -4.88 25.35 -12.90
N ASP A 244 -6.11 24.91 -13.17
CA ASP A 244 -7.33 25.66 -12.87
C ASP A 244 -7.46 25.95 -11.36
N ALA A 245 -7.27 24.93 -10.51
CA ALA A 245 -7.42 25.06 -9.07
C ALA A 245 -6.32 25.92 -8.42
N LEU A 246 -5.12 25.93 -8.99
CA LEU A 246 -3.95 26.63 -8.44
C LEU A 246 -3.70 27.99 -9.13
N GLY A 247 -4.41 28.29 -10.23
CA GLY A 247 -4.21 29.50 -11.03
C GLY A 247 -2.78 29.61 -11.56
N THR A 248 -2.31 28.59 -12.27
CA THR A 248 -0.93 28.51 -12.80
C THR A 248 -0.83 27.52 -13.95
N ASP A 249 0.10 27.75 -14.87
CA ASP A 249 0.47 26.79 -15.92
C ASP A 249 1.73 25.97 -15.58
N ASP A 250 2.28 26.14 -14.37
CA ASP A 250 3.49 25.44 -13.91
C ASP A 250 3.32 23.91 -13.90
N PHE A 251 2.08 23.44 -13.73
CA PHE A 251 1.72 22.02 -13.72
C PHE A 251 1.11 21.54 -15.03
N ALA A 252 1.01 22.40 -16.05
CA ALA A 252 0.45 22.03 -17.34
C ALA A 252 1.24 20.88 -17.97
N THR A 253 0.59 20.09 -18.83
CA THR A 253 1.23 18.93 -19.47
C THR A 253 2.59 19.26 -20.10
N PRO A 254 2.78 20.35 -20.88
CA PRO A 254 4.08 20.71 -21.43
C PRO A 254 5.11 21.09 -20.36
N SER A 255 4.69 21.80 -19.30
CA SER A 255 5.55 22.23 -18.20
C SER A 255 6.07 21.05 -17.37
N MET A 256 5.23 20.02 -17.18
CA MET A 256 5.58 18.84 -16.39
C MET A 256 6.31 17.75 -17.20
N ALA A 257 6.18 17.73 -18.52
CA ALA A 257 6.76 16.69 -19.37
C ALA A 257 8.27 16.47 -19.17
N PRO A 258 9.14 17.52 -19.11
CA PRO A 258 10.58 17.33 -18.90
C PRO A 258 10.92 16.63 -17.58
N TYR A 259 10.16 16.90 -16.52
CA TYR A 259 10.38 16.24 -15.23
C TYR A 259 9.96 14.78 -15.25
N PHE A 260 8.83 14.45 -15.91
CA PHE A 260 8.44 13.06 -16.13
C PHE A 260 9.50 12.30 -16.94
N GLU A 261 10.00 12.89 -18.03
CA GLU A 261 11.00 12.28 -18.90
C GLU A 261 12.33 12.01 -18.17
N ARG A 262 12.79 12.96 -17.35
CA ARG A 262 13.99 12.77 -16.52
C ARG A 262 13.85 11.62 -15.54
N VAL A 263 12.72 11.54 -14.84
CA VAL A 263 12.44 10.44 -13.90
C VAL A 263 12.35 9.10 -14.64
N GLU A 264 11.60 9.05 -15.74
CA GLU A 264 11.45 7.84 -16.56
C GLU A 264 12.78 7.35 -17.12
N SER A 265 13.63 8.25 -17.61
CA SER A 265 14.97 7.95 -18.11
C SER A 265 15.87 7.39 -17.01
N PHE A 266 15.95 8.08 -15.86
CA PHE A 266 16.76 7.65 -14.72
C PHE A 266 16.34 6.26 -14.21
N LEU A 267 15.02 6.02 -14.14
CA LEU A 267 14.43 4.77 -13.68
C LEU A 267 14.32 3.69 -14.76
N GLY A 268 14.71 3.95 -16.00
CA GLY A 268 14.59 3.00 -17.11
C GLY A 268 13.16 2.53 -17.34
N VAL A 269 12.18 3.44 -17.30
CA VAL A 269 10.76 3.11 -17.39
C VAL A 269 10.39 2.67 -18.81
N ALA A 270 10.03 1.39 -18.95
CA ALA A 270 9.65 0.79 -20.21
C ALA A 270 8.42 -0.13 -20.06
N PRO A 271 7.69 -0.44 -21.13
CA PRO A 271 6.68 -1.50 -21.11
C PRO A 271 7.29 -2.83 -20.61
N THR A 272 6.55 -3.54 -19.76
CA THR A 272 6.97 -4.88 -19.29
C THR A 272 7.16 -5.82 -20.47
N GLU A 273 8.25 -6.59 -20.52
CA GLU A 273 8.51 -7.54 -21.62
C GLU A 273 7.44 -8.64 -21.71
N GLU A 274 7.07 -9.03 -22.92
CA GLU A 274 5.94 -9.94 -23.19
C GLU A 274 6.05 -11.28 -22.43
N ARG A 275 7.27 -11.86 -22.42
CA ARG A 275 7.57 -13.14 -21.73
C ARG A 275 7.30 -13.12 -20.23
N TYR A 276 7.20 -11.96 -19.61
CA TYR A 276 7.01 -11.79 -18.16
C TYR A 276 5.59 -11.44 -17.75
N LEU A 277 4.72 -11.19 -18.73
CA LEU A 277 3.33 -10.80 -18.47
C LEU A 277 2.45 -12.00 -18.16
N GLY A 278 2.73 -13.14 -18.80
CA GLY A 278 1.96 -14.37 -18.61
C GLY A 278 0.57 -14.37 -19.27
N PRO A 279 -0.18 -15.47 -19.12
CA PRO A 279 -1.49 -15.67 -19.74
C PRO A 279 -2.54 -14.59 -19.44
N ILE A 280 -2.44 -13.92 -18.29
CA ILE A 280 -3.34 -12.81 -17.92
C ILE A 280 -3.36 -11.70 -18.98
N GLY A 281 -2.27 -11.48 -19.70
CA GLY A 281 -2.24 -10.54 -20.82
C GLY A 281 -3.22 -10.89 -21.94
N GLY A 282 -3.27 -12.16 -22.30
CA GLY A 282 -4.23 -12.68 -23.27
C GLY A 282 -5.67 -12.56 -22.80
N VAL A 283 -5.93 -12.74 -21.49
CA VAL A 283 -7.25 -12.53 -20.90
C VAL A 283 -7.71 -11.07 -21.04
N PHE A 284 -6.85 -10.11 -20.70
CA PHE A 284 -7.15 -8.67 -20.91
C PHE A 284 -7.41 -8.36 -22.38
N ASP A 285 -6.52 -8.82 -23.28
CA ASP A 285 -6.61 -8.56 -24.72
C ASP A 285 -7.90 -9.11 -25.32
N ARG A 286 -8.21 -10.39 -25.11
CA ARG A 286 -9.45 -11.02 -25.62
C ARG A 286 -10.69 -10.36 -25.04
N GLY A 287 -10.73 -10.15 -23.73
CA GLY A 287 -11.89 -9.57 -23.04
C GLY A 287 -12.17 -8.13 -23.47
N CYS A 288 -11.14 -7.29 -23.52
CA CYS A 288 -11.30 -5.89 -23.92
C CYS A 288 -11.62 -5.75 -25.41
N ARG A 289 -10.97 -6.51 -26.29
CA ARG A 289 -11.27 -6.48 -27.74
C ARG A 289 -12.70 -6.92 -28.05
N ALA A 290 -13.18 -7.97 -27.39
CA ALA A 290 -14.56 -8.43 -27.56
C ALA A 290 -15.61 -7.38 -27.14
N LEU A 291 -15.25 -6.48 -26.23
CA LEU A 291 -16.13 -5.43 -25.71
C LEU A 291 -15.85 -4.04 -26.33
N GLY A 292 -14.84 -3.92 -27.19
CA GLY A 292 -14.42 -2.64 -27.78
C GLY A 292 -13.77 -1.67 -26.79
N TRP A 293 -13.19 -2.17 -25.69
CA TRP A 293 -12.56 -1.36 -24.65
C TRP A 293 -11.05 -1.21 -24.88
N SER A 294 -10.51 -0.07 -24.48
CA SER A 294 -9.06 0.15 -24.50
C SER A 294 -8.39 -0.52 -23.31
N HIS A 295 -7.18 -1.03 -23.57
CA HIS A 295 -6.29 -1.60 -22.58
C HIS A 295 -4.84 -1.33 -22.99
N LEU A 296 -3.93 -1.40 -22.03
CA LEU A 296 -2.52 -1.13 -22.22
C LEU A 296 -1.62 -2.10 -21.47
N ARG A 297 -0.40 -2.25 -21.99
CA ARG A 297 0.72 -2.82 -21.24
C ARG A 297 1.28 -1.77 -20.30
N ILE A 298 1.35 -2.11 -19.02
CA ILE A 298 1.84 -1.20 -17.99
C ILE A 298 3.34 -0.99 -18.19
N ARG A 299 3.75 0.28 -18.16
CA ARG A 299 5.16 0.68 -18.08
C ARG A 299 5.65 0.54 -16.65
N ARG A 300 6.85 -0.01 -16.46
CA ARG A 300 7.43 -0.28 -15.15
C ARG A 300 8.87 0.20 -15.05
N ASN A 301 9.30 0.61 -13.85
CA ASN A 301 10.69 0.94 -13.53
C ASN A 301 11.51 -0.30 -13.15
N ALA A 302 11.37 -1.39 -13.90
CA ALA A 302 11.97 -2.69 -13.55
C ALA A 302 12.82 -3.28 -14.69
N PRO A 303 13.84 -2.57 -15.21
CA PRO A 303 14.72 -3.13 -16.23
C PRO A 303 15.43 -4.39 -15.71
N GLY A 304 15.42 -5.46 -16.50
CA GLY A 304 16.00 -6.75 -16.10
C GLY A 304 15.14 -7.55 -15.11
N CYS A 305 13.83 -7.27 -15.02
CA CYS A 305 12.90 -8.04 -14.20
C CYS A 305 12.92 -9.52 -14.57
N GLN A 306 12.83 -10.39 -13.57
CA GLN A 306 12.76 -11.86 -13.73
C GLN A 306 11.38 -12.43 -13.39
N ALA A 307 10.35 -11.58 -13.35
CA ALA A 307 8.95 -11.94 -13.11
C ALA A 307 8.69 -12.79 -11.86
N SER A 308 9.37 -12.50 -10.74
CA SER A 308 9.29 -13.32 -9.53
C SER A 308 7.96 -13.24 -8.74
N GLY A 309 6.89 -12.65 -9.29
CA GLY A 309 5.54 -12.61 -8.67
C GLY A 309 5.38 -11.85 -7.35
N PHE A 310 6.46 -11.37 -6.74
CA PHE A 310 6.48 -10.95 -5.33
C PHE A 310 6.74 -9.45 -5.12
N CYS A 311 6.36 -8.62 -6.11
CA CYS A 311 6.79 -7.23 -6.14
C CYS A 311 6.31 -6.43 -4.92
N ASP A 312 5.10 -6.66 -4.45
CA ASP A 312 4.52 -5.86 -3.37
C ASP A 312 5.31 -5.95 -2.08
N PHE A 313 6.09 -7.00 -1.85
CA PHE A 313 6.82 -7.21 -0.58
C PHE A 313 8.35 -7.07 -0.70
N GLY A 314 8.83 -6.54 -1.82
CA GLY A 314 10.26 -6.36 -2.09
C GLY A 314 10.72 -7.04 -3.38
N CYS A 315 11.71 -6.45 -4.05
CA CYS A 315 12.24 -7.00 -5.30
C CYS A 315 13.46 -7.87 -5.02
N ARG A 316 13.35 -9.19 -5.23
CA ARG A 316 14.44 -10.14 -4.97
C ARG A 316 15.58 -10.06 -5.98
N SER A 317 15.35 -9.46 -7.14
CA SER A 317 16.34 -9.33 -8.21
C SER A 317 16.99 -7.94 -8.30
N ASP A 318 16.64 -6.99 -7.42
CA ASP A 318 17.00 -5.56 -7.50
C ASP A 318 16.62 -4.85 -8.83
N ALA A 319 15.93 -5.55 -9.74
CA ALA A 319 15.51 -5.03 -11.04
C ALA A 319 14.55 -3.83 -10.91
N ARG A 320 13.62 -3.86 -9.94
CA ARG A 320 12.76 -2.71 -9.66
C ARG A 320 13.62 -1.60 -9.08
N ARG A 321 13.80 -0.53 -9.85
CA ARG A 321 14.56 0.67 -9.50
C ARG A 321 13.84 1.56 -8.49
N SER A 322 13.41 0.99 -7.37
CA SER A 322 12.92 1.74 -6.20
C SER A 322 14.02 2.64 -5.64
N THR A 323 13.66 3.67 -4.88
CA THR A 323 14.63 4.72 -4.51
C THR A 323 15.79 4.20 -3.65
N ASN A 324 15.64 3.07 -2.96
CA ASN A 324 16.72 2.40 -2.21
C ASN A 324 17.82 1.76 -3.08
N VAL A 325 17.53 1.47 -4.35
CA VAL A 325 18.52 0.93 -5.30
C VAL A 325 18.86 1.90 -6.43
N SER A 326 18.12 2.99 -6.57
CA SER A 326 18.32 4.01 -7.61
C SER A 326 18.82 5.35 -7.03
N TYR A 327 17.91 6.20 -6.56
CA TYR A 327 18.20 7.57 -6.15
C TYR A 327 19.09 7.67 -4.90
N VAL A 328 18.84 6.85 -3.87
CA VAL A 328 19.60 6.90 -2.61
C VAL A 328 21.08 6.53 -2.84
N PRO A 329 21.41 5.37 -3.45
CA PRO A 329 22.80 5.07 -3.80
C PRO A 329 23.46 6.16 -4.64
N ALA A 330 22.78 6.66 -5.68
CA ALA A 330 23.33 7.70 -6.56
C ALA A 330 23.57 9.05 -5.85
N ALA A 331 22.84 9.33 -4.76
CA ALA A 331 23.11 10.48 -3.90
C ALA A 331 24.31 10.23 -2.98
N LEU A 332 24.39 9.04 -2.38
CA LEU A 332 25.47 8.62 -1.46
C LEU A 332 26.84 8.47 -2.15
N GLU A 333 26.87 8.27 -3.46
CA GLU A 333 28.11 8.36 -4.26
C GLU A 333 28.62 9.80 -4.43
N ARG A 334 27.87 10.79 -3.93
CA ARG A 334 28.17 12.23 -3.98
C ARG A 334 28.22 12.80 -2.56
N SER A 335 27.80 14.05 -2.39
CA SER A 335 27.82 14.78 -1.12
C SER A 335 26.65 14.43 -0.18
N ALA A 336 26.16 13.19 -0.19
CA ALA A 336 25.08 12.76 0.71
C ALA A 336 25.54 11.72 1.74
N ALA A 337 24.93 11.78 2.92
CA ALA A 337 25.01 10.76 3.97
C ALA A 337 23.62 10.25 4.33
N LEU A 338 23.52 8.99 4.77
CA LEU A 338 22.26 8.33 5.11
C LEU A 338 22.28 7.86 6.56
N PHE A 339 21.27 8.26 7.32
CA PHE A 339 21.04 7.83 8.70
C PHE A 339 19.79 6.97 8.75
N THR A 340 19.92 5.70 9.15
CA THR A 340 18.79 4.74 9.25
C THR A 340 18.47 4.37 10.68
N GLY A 341 17.28 3.81 10.94
CA GLY A 341 16.86 3.50 12.31
C GLY A 341 16.74 4.76 13.18
N LEU A 342 16.55 5.92 12.54
CA LEU A 342 16.60 7.24 13.15
C LEU A 342 15.28 7.97 12.89
N ARG A 343 14.47 8.16 13.94
CA ARG A 343 13.16 8.78 13.85
C ARG A 343 13.27 10.29 14.06
N ALA A 344 12.79 11.08 13.11
CA ALA A 344 12.65 12.53 13.27
C ALA A 344 11.70 12.85 14.44
N GLU A 345 12.09 13.79 15.31
CA GLU A 345 11.30 14.20 16.47
C GLU A 345 10.85 15.65 16.43
N ARG A 346 11.72 16.57 15.98
CA ARG A 346 11.43 17.99 16.00
C ARG A 346 12.16 18.76 14.91
N VAL A 347 11.47 19.65 14.21
CA VAL A 347 12.07 20.71 13.39
C VAL A 347 12.53 21.83 14.32
N ARG A 348 13.79 22.23 14.21
CA ARG A 348 14.33 23.36 14.97
C ARG A 348 14.08 24.65 14.21
N VAL A 349 13.59 25.65 14.92
CA VAL A 349 13.07 26.90 14.34
C VAL A 349 13.68 28.09 15.07
N GLU A 350 14.23 29.03 14.32
CA GLU A 350 14.74 30.30 14.82
C GLU A 350 14.21 31.42 13.92
N ASN A 351 13.62 32.46 14.50
CA ASN A 351 13.10 33.63 13.77
C ASN A 351 12.19 33.26 12.57
N GLY A 352 11.28 32.31 12.77
CA GLY A 352 10.33 31.85 11.72
C GLY A 352 10.97 31.04 10.59
N ARG A 353 12.19 30.53 10.80
CA ARG A 353 12.95 29.76 9.81
C ARG A 353 13.41 28.42 10.39
N ALA A 354 13.31 27.35 9.60
CA ALA A 354 13.89 26.07 9.96
C ALA A 354 15.43 26.13 9.91
N THR A 355 16.09 25.71 10.99
CA THR A 355 17.55 25.68 11.15
C THR A 355 18.11 24.27 11.35
N GLY A 356 17.24 23.26 11.34
CA GLY A 356 17.66 21.88 11.47
C GLY A 356 16.59 20.93 11.96
N LEU A 357 17.03 19.74 12.35
CA LEU A 357 16.19 18.64 12.81
C LEU A 357 16.82 17.99 14.04
N ASP A 358 16.02 17.69 15.05
CA ASP A 358 16.38 16.72 16.09
C ASP A 358 15.73 15.37 15.74
N ALA A 359 16.51 14.30 15.82
CA ALA A 359 16.07 12.93 15.58
C ALA A 359 16.59 12.00 16.69
N VAL A 360 15.99 10.82 16.81
CA VAL A 360 16.30 9.86 17.89
C VAL A 360 16.47 8.45 17.35
N THR A 361 17.48 7.73 17.86
CA THR A 361 17.68 6.31 17.56
C THR A 361 16.62 5.47 18.28
N ARG A 362 16.51 4.18 17.92
CA ARG A 362 15.66 3.23 18.66
C ARG A 362 16.08 3.08 20.13
N ALA A 363 17.36 3.30 20.43
CA ALA A 363 17.92 3.26 21.79
C ALA A 363 17.70 4.57 22.57
N GLY A 364 17.08 5.59 21.98
CA GLY A 364 16.82 6.87 22.64
C GLY A 364 17.96 7.89 22.53
N VAL A 365 19.01 7.61 21.76
CA VAL A 365 20.13 8.53 21.56
C VAL A 365 19.74 9.62 20.57
N ARG A 366 19.98 10.90 20.93
CA ARG A 366 19.58 12.05 20.10
C ARG A 366 20.68 12.42 19.11
N VAL A 367 20.28 12.68 17.86
CA VAL A 367 21.13 13.18 16.78
C VAL A 367 20.57 14.50 16.30
N ARG A 368 21.42 15.52 16.24
CA ARG A 368 21.01 16.89 15.92
C ARG A 368 21.60 17.34 14.59
N PHE A 369 20.75 17.58 13.59
CA PHE A 369 21.15 18.04 12.27
C PHE A 369 21.07 19.55 12.17
N GLN A 370 22.18 20.27 12.14
CA GLN A 370 22.24 21.70 11.82
C GLN A 370 22.20 21.85 10.28
N ALA A 371 21.15 22.49 9.76
CA ALA A 371 20.91 22.55 8.33
C ALA A 371 20.44 23.94 7.88
N ARG A 372 20.81 24.34 6.66
CA ARG A 372 20.33 25.59 6.05
C ARG A 372 18.87 25.46 5.60
N ALA A 373 18.39 24.25 5.32
CA ALA A 373 17.00 23.93 5.02
C ALA A 373 16.63 22.52 5.48
N VAL A 374 15.32 22.30 5.70
CA VAL A 374 14.73 21.01 6.07
C VAL A 374 13.70 20.62 5.02
N VAL A 375 13.78 19.39 4.51
CA VAL A 375 12.79 18.82 3.59
C VAL A 375 12.07 17.67 4.28
N LEU A 376 10.76 17.78 4.47
CA LEU A 376 9.91 16.70 4.96
C LEU A 376 9.38 15.89 3.79
N ALA A 377 9.60 14.58 3.84
CA ALA A 377 9.22 13.64 2.80
C ALA A 377 8.78 12.27 3.37
N GLY A 378 8.08 12.29 4.52
CA GLY A 378 7.61 11.10 5.23
C GLY A 378 6.38 10.43 4.59
N GLY A 379 5.75 11.05 3.60
CA GLY A 379 4.51 10.60 2.98
C GLY A 379 3.28 11.24 3.63
N ALA A 380 2.11 11.05 3.01
CA ALA A 380 0.89 11.79 3.36
C ALA A 380 0.51 11.68 4.85
N LEU A 381 0.49 10.49 5.44
CA LEU A 381 0.15 10.36 6.85
C LEU A 381 1.30 10.79 7.77
N PRO A 382 2.54 10.27 7.63
CA PRO A 382 3.62 10.58 8.59
C PRO A 382 4.04 12.05 8.60
N THR A 383 4.04 12.73 7.45
CA THR A 383 4.38 14.16 7.39
C THR A 383 3.34 15.00 8.13
N ALA A 384 2.05 14.75 7.90
CA ALA A 384 0.99 15.50 8.57
C ALA A 384 0.98 15.28 10.09
N THR A 385 1.14 14.04 10.54
CA THR A 385 1.17 13.74 11.99
C THR A 385 2.42 14.28 12.66
N PHE A 386 3.57 14.32 11.96
CA PHE A 386 4.79 14.94 12.45
C PHE A 386 4.61 16.45 12.68
N LEU A 387 3.94 17.15 11.77
CA LEU A 387 3.62 18.58 11.93
C LEU A 387 2.61 18.82 13.06
N GLN A 388 1.51 18.05 13.10
CA GLN A 388 0.48 18.14 14.14
C GLN A 388 1.04 17.92 15.54
N LYS A 389 1.92 16.92 15.72
CA LYS A 389 2.57 16.63 17.01
C LYS A 389 3.36 17.84 17.55
N GLN A 390 3.87 18.70 16.68
CA GLN A 390 4.66 19.87 17.04
C GLN A 390 3.85 21.17 17.08
N GLY A 391 2.64 21.18 16.51
CA GLY A 391 1.82 22.38 16.38
C GLY A 391 2.44 23.43 15.45
N ILE A 392 3.12 23.01 14.37
CA ILE A 392 3.75 23.90 13.39
C ILE A 392 3.09 23.79 12.01
N CYS A 393 3.14 24.86 11.22
CA CYS A 393 2.65 24.93 9.83
C CYS A 393 1.14 24.68 9.66
N ASP A 394 0.33 24.98 10.68
CA ASP A 394 -1.12 24.76 10.67
C ASP A 394 -1.93 26.06 10.87
N THR A 395 -1.36 27.24 10.59
CA THR A 395 -2.11 28.51 10.62
C THR A 395 -3.34 28.47 9.69
N SER A 396 -3.25 27.71 8.60
CA SER A 396 -4.36 27.47 7.65
C SER A 396 -5.42 26.46 8.15
N GLY A 397 -5.10 25.71 9.21
CA GLY A 397 -5.92 24.59 9.71
C GLY A 397 -6.04 23.42 8.73
N GLN A 398 -5.15 23.32 7.74
CA GLN A 398 -5.20 22.33 6.66
C GLN A 398 -4.34 21.08 6.88
N VAL A 399 -3.44 21.07 7.87
CA VAL A 399 -2.56 19.93 8.10
C VAL A 399 -3.39 18.70 8.49
N GLY A 400 -3.24 17.62 7.73
CA GLY A 400 -3.97 16.36 7.91
C GLY A 400 -5.36 16.35 7.27
N ARG A 401 -5.84 17.45 6.68
CA ARG A 401 -7.09 17.49 5.91
C ARG A 401 -6.82 17.19 4.44
N ASN A 402 -7.88 17.01 3.66
CA ASN A 402 -7.79 16.83 2.21
C ASN A 402 -7.13 15.50 1.80
N LEU A 403 -7.22 14.48 2.65
CA LEU A 403 -6.68 13.17 2.35
C LEU A 403 -7.53 12.50 1.27
N SER A 404 -6.87 12.05 0.20
CA SER A 404 -7.40 11.09 -0.78
C SER A 404 -6.74 9.74 -0.54
N LEU A 405 -7.51 8.65 -0.61
CA LEU A 405 -7.03 7.30 -0.27
C LEU A 405 -7.09 6.30 -1.44
N HIS A 406 -7.55 6.68 -2.63
CA HIS A 406 -7.62 5.77 -3.78
C HIS A 406 -8.24 4.38 -3.43
N PRO A 407 -9.52 4.30 -3.03
CA PRO A 407 -10.13 3.06 -2.57
C PRO A 407 -9.97 1.95 -3.60
N SER A 408 -9.50 0.78 -3.16
CA SER A 408 -9.22 -0.34 -4.05
C SER A 408 -10.01 -1.58 -3.69
N GLY A 409 -10.67 -2.16 -4.68
CA GLY A 409 -11.38 -3.45 -4.61
C GLY A 409 -10.79 -4.44 -5.61
N GLY A 410 -11.57 -5.44 -6.03
CA GLY A 410 -11.11 -6.39 -7.04
C GLY A 410 -12.19 -7.34 -7.56
N MET A 411 -11.78 -8.13 -8.55
CA MET A 411 -12.53 -9.24 -9.12
C MET A 411 -11.53 -10.35 -9.42
N SER A 412 -11.86 -11.59 -9.08
CA SER A 412 -11.13 -12.75 -9.59
C SER A 412 -12.02 -13.60 -10.48
N ALA A 413 -11.43 -14.44 -11.33
CA ALA A 413 -12.15 -15.31 -12.24
C ALA A 413 -11.41 -16.62 -12.47
N LEU A 414 -12.16 -17.72 -12.56
CA LEU A 414 -11.63 -19.06 -12.88
C LEU A 414 -11.67 -19.29 -14.39
N PHE A 415 -10.58 -19.82 -14.94
CA PHE A 415 -10.45 -20.18 -16.36
C PHE A 415 -10.10 -21.67 -16.52
N ASP A 416 -10.40 -22.25 -17.69
CA ASP A 416 -9.89 -23.60 -18.03
C ASP A 416 -8.40 -23.57 -18.34
N GLU A 417 -7.90 -22.49 -18.97
CA GLU A 417 -6.48 -22.31 -19.23
C GLU A 417 -5.71 -22.00 -17.93
N PRO A 418 -4.47 -22.48 -17.79
CA PRO A 418 -3.63 -22.11 -16.66
C PRO A 418 -3.23 -20.62 -16.78
N ILE A 419 -3.48 -19.85 -15.73
CA ILE A 419 -3.10 -18.44 -15.58
C ILE A 419 -1.71 -18.29 -14.95
N ARG A 420 -1.41 -19.11 -13.94
CA ARG A 420 -0.14 -19.14 -13.19
C ARG A 420 0.33 -17.75 -12.74
N GLY A 421 -0.58 -16.96 -12.18
CA GLY A 421 -0.34 -15.56 -11.85
C GLY A 421 0.92 -15.31 -11.01
N ALA A 422 1.21 -16.20 -10.06
CA ALA A 422 2.38 -16.11 -9.18
C ALA A 422 3.74 -16.22 -9.90
N ASP A 423 3.77 -16.73 -11.14
CA ASP A 423 4.99 -16.94 -11.91
C ASP A 423 5.28 -15.75 -12.87
N HIS A 424 4.47 -14.70 -12.79
CA HIS A 424 4.48 -13.56 -13.70
C HIS A 424 4.48 -12.22 -12.96
N VAL A 425 4.58 -11.11 -13.70
CA VAL A 425 4.52 -9.77 -13.10
C VAL A 425 3.11 -9.49 -12.58
N PRO A 426 2.94 -9.11 -11.29
CA PRO A 426 1.62 -8.89 -10.69
C PRO A 426 0.77 -7.84 -11.43
N GLN A 427 1.39 -6.72 -11.82
CA GLN A 427 0.76 -5.56 -12.44
C GLN A 427 1.38 -5.28 -13.83
N GLY A 428 1.12 -6.18 -14.79
CA GLY A 428 1.63 -6.07 -16.16
C GLY A 428 0.68 -5.40 -17.17
N PHE A 429 -0.62 -5.43 -16.90
CA PHE A 429 -1.68 -4.98 -17.81
C PHE A 429 -2.74 -4.14 -17.10
N ALA A 430 -3.34 -3.22 -17.84
CA ALA A 430 -4.43 -2.37 -17.37
C ALA A 430 -5.53 -2.24 -18.42
N MET A 431 -6.79 -2.17 -17.99
CA MET A 431 -7.91 -1.67 -18.78
C MET A 431 -8.14 -0.21 -18.38
N ASP A 432 -7.79 0.71 -19.28
CA ASP A 432 -7.79 2.16 -19.05
C ASP A 432 -9.02 2.87 -19.66
N HIS A 433 -9.90 2.13 -20.34
CA HIS A 433 -11.07 2.66 -21.03
C HIS A 433 -11.95 3.58 -20.17
N PHE A 434 -12.10 3.23 -18.89
CA PHE A 434 -12.95 3.95 -17.93
C PHE A 434 -12.15 4.88 -16.99
N LEU A 435 -10.90 5.21 -17.33
CA LEU A 435 -10.05 6.04 -16.49
C LEU A 435 -10.65 7.44 -16.26
N ARG A 436 -11.34 8.00 -17.27
CA ARG A 436 -12.08 9.27 -17.14
C ARG A 436 -13.36 9.15 -16.30
N ASP A 437 -13.94 7.95 -16.19
CA ASP A 437 -15.10 7.69 -15.34
C ASP A 437 -14.72 7.54 -13.86
N GLY A 438 -13.42 7.51 -13.58
CA GLY A 438 -12.85 7.56 -12.24
C GLY A 438 -12.35 6.21 -11.73
N PHE A 439 -12.08 5.23 -12.60
CA PHE A 439 -11.44 3.99 -12.17
C PHE A 439 -10.52 3.35 -13.21
N LEU A 440 -9.55 2.60 -12.70
CA LEU A 440 -8.58 1.84 -13.47
C LEU A 440 -8.61 0.38 -13.02
N VAL A 441 -8.67 -0.57 -13.96
CA VAL A 441 -8.57 -1.99 -13.62
C VAL A 441 -7.18 -2.49 -14.01
N LEU A 442 -6.46 -3.03 -13.03
CA LEU A 442 -5.08 -3.50 -13.18
C LEU A 442 -5.02 -4.99 -12.92
N GLY A 443 -4.13 -5.71 -13.63
CA GLY A 443 -3.69 -7.02 -13.18
C GLY A 443 -3.21 -6.95 -11.73
N ALA A 444 -3.62 -7.90 -10.90
CA ALA A 444 -3.23 -8.00 -9.49
C ALA A 444 -2.93 -9.47 -9.15
N GLN A 445 -1.97 -10.04 -9.86
CA GLN A 445 -1.58 -11.44 -9.69
C GLN A 445 -0.65 -11.58 -8.49
N SER A 446 -1.19 -11.98 -7.35
CA SER A 446 -0.43 -12.19 -6.13
C SER A 446 0.26 -13.57 -6.11
N ASP A 447 1.35 -13.67 -5.34
CA ASP A 447 2.01 -14.94 -5.05
C ASP A 447 1.07 -15.88 -4.25
N ARG A 448 1.39 -17.18 -4.20
CA ARG A 448 0.51 -18.25 -3.71
C ARG A 448 0.21 -18.16 -2.21
N ASN A 449 1.06 -17.49 -1.43
CA ASN A 449 0.82 -17.18 -0.01
C ASN A 449 -0.14 -16.00 0.22
N VAL A 450 -0.41 -15.19 -0.81
CA VAL A 450 -1.20 -13.95 -0.70
C VAL A 450 -2.49 -14.01 -1.51
N ALA A 451 -2.50 -14.68 -2.67
CA ALA A 451 -3.67 -14.79 -3.52
C ALA A 451 -4.93 -15.35 -2.81
N PRO A 452 -4.85 -16.32 -1.87
CA PRO A 452 -6.02 -16.77 -1.11
C PRO A 452 -6.69 -15.69 -0.25
N ILE A 453 -5.95 -14.63 0.13
CA ILE A 453 -6.46 -13.50 0.90
C ILE A 453 -7.41 -12.65 0.04
N ALA A 454 -7.11 -12.53 -1.26
CA ALA A 454 -7.94 -11.77 -2.21
C ALA A 454 -9.29 -12.45 -2.52
N LEU A 455 -9.43 -13.74 -2.23
CA LEU A 455 -10.69 -14.47 -2.38
C LEU A 455 -11.56 -14.25 -1.13
N PRO A 456 -12.78 -13.70 -1.21
CA PRO A 456 -13.66 -13.49 -0.05
C PRO A 456 -14.40 -14.78 0.37
N LEU A 457 -13.69 -15.92 0.34
CA LEU A 457 -14.25 -17.24 0.63
C LEU A 457 -13.70 -17.80 1.94
N GLY A 458 -14.52 -18.52 2.70
CA GLY A 458 -14.08 -19.43 3.77
C GLY A 458 -14.68 -20.83 3.56
N GLY A 459 -14.31 -21.78 4.41
CA GLY A 459 -14.82 -23.15 4.35
C GLY A 459 -14.33 -23.92 3.13
N ARG A 460 -15.06 -24.98 2.76
CA ARG A 460 -14.69 -25.84 1.61
C ARG A 460 -14.62 -25.08 0.29
N ARG A 461 -15.38 -23.98 0.16
CA ARG A 461 -15.33 -23.10 -1.02
C ARG A 461 -13.98 -22.41 -1.18
N LEU A 462 -13.34 -22.01 -0.08
CA LEU A 462 -12.00 -21.45 -0.12
C LEU A 462 -11.01 -22.49 -0.61
N THR A 463 -10.98 -23.67 0.00
CA THR A 463 -9.96 -24.68 -0.33
C THR A 463 -10.15 -25.28 -1.71
N ALA A 464 -11.39 -25.42 -2.19
CA ALA A 464 -11.68 -25.77 -3.58
C ALA A 464 -11.18 -24.70 -4.59
N ALA A 465 -11.24 -23.41 -4.23
CA ALA A 465 -10.70 -22.34 -5.08
C ALA A 465 -9.17 -22.28 -5.02
N VAL A 466 -8.57 -22.47 -3.83
CA VAL A 466 -7.11 -22.50 -3.66
C VAL A 466 -6.48 -23.70 -4.37
N ALA A 467 -7.16 -24.84 -4.44
CA ALA A 467 -6.71 -25.99 -5.23
C ALA A 467 -6.61 -25.67 -6.75
N GLN A 468 -7.31 -24.64 -7.22
CA GLN A 468 -7.33 -24.17 -8.61
C GLN A 468 -6.62 -22.82 -8.77
N LEU A 469 -5.76 -22.43 -7.84
CA LEU A 469 -5.16 -21.09 -7.83
C LEU A 469 -4.40 -20.76 -9.12
N ASP A 470 -3.73 -21.73 -9.72
CA ASP A 470 -3.00 -21.57 -10.97
C ASP A 470 -3.94 -21.32 -12.18
N HIS A 471 -5.25 -21.45 -12.02
CA HIS A 471 -6.28 -21.16 -13.03
C HIS A 471 -7.10 -19.90 -12.72
N ILE A 472 -6.78 -19.20 -11.63
CA ILE A 472 -7.48 -17.99 -11.21
C ILE A 472 -6.71 -16.76 -11.67
N ALA A 473 -7.42 -15.87 -12.38
CA ALA A 473 -6.97 -14.53 -12.70
C ALA A 473 -7.56 -13.53 -11.71
N THR A 474 -6.74 -12.66 -11.13
CA THR A 474 -7.17 -11.58 -10.24
C THR A 474 -6.82 -10.20 -10.80
N VAL A 475 -7.77 -9.27 -10.70
CA VAL A 475 -7.58 -7.85 -11.00
C VAL A 475 -7.96 -6.98 -9.82
N GLY A 476 -7.20 -5.90 -9.64
CA GLY A 476 -7.50 -4.83 -8.69
C GLY A 476 -8.23 -3.69 -9.39
N THR A 477 -9.18 -3.06 -8.70
CA THR A 477 -9.90 -1.88 -9.19
C THR A 477 -9.48 -0.67 -8.39
N LEU A 478 -8.82 0.30 -9.03
CA LEU A 478 -8.30 1.51 -8.41
C LEU A 478 -9.27 2.66 -8.66
N ILE A 479 -9.86 3.23 -7.60
CA ILE A 479 -10.90 4.26 -7.71
C ILE A 479 -10.37 5.66 -7.37
N ALA A 480 -10.49 6.59 -8.32
CA ALA A 480 -10.37 8.00 -8.00
C ALA A 480 -11.55 8.42 -7.11
N ASP A 481 -11.28 8.65 -5.81
CA ASP A 481 -12.34 9.04 -4.88
C ASP A 481 -12.97 10.37 -5.29
N ASP A 482 -14.25 10.56 -5.01
CA ASP A 482 -14.99 11.74 -5.47
C ASP A 482 -14.50 13.02 -4.77
N ARG A 483 -14.13 12.89 -3.49
CA ARG A 483 -13.70 14.02 -2.67
C ARG A 483 -12.49 13.64 -1.81
N PRO A 484 -11.48 14.51 -1.73
CA PRO A 484 -10.43 14.41 -0.73
C PRO A 484 -10.97 14.92 0.61
N ASP A 485 -11.82 14.16 1.27
CA ASP A 485 -12.50 14.55 2.51
C ASP A 485 -12.04 13.74 3.72
N ALA A 486 -11.12 12.78 3.53
CA ALA A 486 -10.53 12.10 4.66
C ALA A 486 -9.65 13.05 5.47
N VAL A 487 -9.55 12.72 6.76
CA VAL A 487 -8.78 13.48 7.73
C VAL A 487 -7.86 12.55 8.48
N VAL A 488 -6.62 13.01 8.69
CA VAL A 488 -5.63 12.42 9.59
C VAL A 488 -5.50 13.32 10.80
N ARG A 489 -5.65 12.75 11.99
CA ARG A 489 -5.42 13.44 13.27
C ARG A 489 -4.42 12.68 14.10
N TYR A 490 -3.47 13.41 14.64
CA TYR A 490 -2.61 12.98 15.72
C TYR A 490 -3.27 13.32 17.06
N GLU A 491 -3.56 12.30 17.85
CA GLU A 491 -4.20 12.44 19.16
C GLU A 491 -3.14 12.56 20.28
N ARG A 492 -3.53 13.14 21.43
CA ARG A 492 -2.61 13.41 22.55
C ARG A 492 -2.02 12.15 23.19
N ASP A 493 -2.72 11.03 23.08
CA ASP A 493 -2.28 9.71 23.54
C ASP A 493 -1.28 9.04 22.57
N GLY A 494 -0.91 9.73 21.48
CA GLY A 494 0.03 9.25 20.47
C GLY A 494 -0.63 8.45 19.34
N ASN A 495 -1.95 8.27 19.38
CA ASN A 495 -2.67 7.55 18.34
C ASN A 495 -2.84 8.39 17.07
N VAL A 496 -2.80 7.72 15.92
CA VAL A 496 -3.11 8.32 14.62
C VAL A 496 -4.48 7.84 14.19
N VAL A 497 -5.43 8.76 14.10
CA VAL A 497 -6.79 8.48 13.65
C VAL A 497 -6.93 8.95 12.20
N VAL A 498 -7.28 8.02 11.31
CA VAL A 498 -7.62 8.33 9.93
C VAL A 498 -9.11 8.10 9.76
N THR A 499 -9.86 9.11 9.30
CA THR A 499 -11.29 8.98 9.05
C THR A 499 -11.60 9.13 7.56
N LYS A 500 -12.41 8.22 7.01
CA LYS A 500 -12.92 8.28 5.62
C LYS A 500 -14.32 7.68 5.57
N THR A 501 -15.26 8.42 4.99
CA THR A 501 -16.55 7.88 4.60
C THR A 501 -16.54 7.61 3.11
N ILE A 502 -16.83 6.38 2.71
CA ILE A 502 -17.03 6.03 1.30
C ILE A 502 -18.45 6.43 0.93
N ASN A 503 -18.57 7.53 0.17
CA ASN A 503 -19.86 8.06 -0.24
C ASN A 503 -20.53 7.18 -1.33
N ALA A 504 -21.81 7.44 -1.61
CA ALA A 504 -22.58 6.64 -2.57
C ALA A 504 -21.98 6.62 -3.99
N ARG A 505 -21.32 7.71 -4.41
CA ARG A 505 -20.67 7.79 -5.73
C ARG A 505 -19.40 6.95 -5.78
N ASP A 506 -18.60 6.94 -4.71
CA ASP A 506 -17.43 6.07 -4.60
C ASP A 506 -17.84 4.59 -4.55
N VAL A 507 -18.89 4.25 -3.79
CA VAL A 507 -19.46 2.89 -3.81
C VAL A 507 -19.90 2.50 -5.22
N ALA A 508 -20.61 3.39 -5.93
CA ALA A 508 -21.04 3.13 -7.30
C ALA A 508 -19.87 2.95 -8.26
N ARG A 509 -18.77 3.72 -8.12
CA ARG A 509 -17.55 3.56 -8.92
C ARG A 509 -16.83 2.23 -8.62
N VAL A 510 -16.69 1.86 -7.35
CA VAL A 510 -16.13 0.55 -6.95
C VAL A 510 -16.92 -0.58 -7.61
N HIS A 511 -18.26 -0.54 -7.47
CA HIS A 511 -19.14 -1.56 -8.03
C HIS A 511 -19.09 -1.58 -9.57
N ALA A 512 -19.12 -0.41 -10.23
CA ALA A 512 -18.98 -0.31 -11.67
C ALA A 512 -17.65 -0.91 -12.15
N ALA A 513 -16.54 -0.63 -11.47
CA ALA A 513 -15.24 -1.19 -11.80
C ALA A 513 -15.23 -2.73 -11.68
N MET A 514 -15.83 -3.29 -10.63
CA MET A 514 -16.00 -4.74 -10.47
C MET A 514 -16.87 -5.33 -11.57
N VAL A 515 -17.96 -4.65 -11.94
CA VAL A 515 -18.83 -5.08 -13.06
C VAL A 515 -18.05 -5.09 -14.37
N ARG A 516 -17.29 -4.03 -14.69
CA ARG A 516 -16.48 -4.00 -15.92
C ARG A 516 -15.41 -5.09 -15.92
N ALA A 517 -14.75 -5.33 -14.79
CA ALA A 517 -13.82 -6.45 -14.65
C ALA A 517 -14.49 -7.82 -14.89
N GLY A 518 -15.69 -8.03 -14.34
CA GLY A 518 -16.48 -9.25 -14.58
C GLY A 518 -16.91 -9.43 -16.03
N GLU A 519 -17.35 -8.35 -16.70
CA GLU A 519 -17.69 -8.37 -18.13
C GLU A 519 -16.47 -8.72 -18.98
N MET A 520 -15.32 -8.11 -18.70
CA MET A 520 -14.05 -8.42 -19.37
C MET A 520 -13.68 -9.90 -19.19
N PHE A 521 -13.75 -10.42 -17.97
CA PHE A 521 -13.42 -11.83 -17.70
C PHE A 521 -14.37 -12.81 -18.40
N LEU A 522 -15.68 -12.56 -18.37
CA LEU A 522 -16.65 -13.41 -19.07
C LEU A 522 -16.44 -13.37 -20.59
N ALA A 523 -16.20 -12.18 -21.15
CA ALA A 523 -15.87 -12.04 -22.57
C ALA A 523 -14.55 -12.76 -22.94
N ALA A 524 -13.62 -12.88 -21.99
CA ALA A 524 -12.36 -13.61 -22.17
C ALA A 524 -12.47 -15.14 -21.96
N GLY A 525 -13.65 -15.65 -21.56
CA GLY A 525 -13.91 -17.08 -21.36
C GLY A 525 -13.91 -17.57 -19.91
N ALA A 526 -14.11 -16.69 -18.92
CA ALA A 526 -14.17 -17.10 -17.52
C ALA A 526 -15.35 -18.04 -17.24
N ARG A 527 -15.09 -19.10 -16.47
CA ARG A 527 -16.12 -20.07 -16.02
C ARG A 527 -16.88 -19.61 -14.79
N ARG A 528 -16.20 -18.89 -13.89
CA ARG A 528 -16.76 -18.39 -12.63
C ARG A 528 -16.12 -17.07 -12.27
N LEU A 529 -16.86 -16.25 -11.53
CA LEU A 529 -16.37 -14.98 -10.98
C LEU A 529 -16.37 -15.02 -9.45
N TYR A 530 -15.40 -14.33 -8.87
CA TYR A 530 -15.22 -14.11 -7.43
C TYR A 530 -15.17 -12.59 -7.19
N PRO A 531 -16.32 -11.92 -7.02
CA PRO A 531 -16.33 -10.50 -6.67
C PRO A 531 -15.69 -10.32 -5.30
N VAL A 532 -14.83 -9.32 -5.14
CA VAL A 532 -14.22 -8.98 -3.84
C VAL A 532 -15.24 -8.19 -3.01
N VAL A 533 -16.27 -8.91 -2.54
CA VAL A 533 -17.41 -8.42 -1.76
C VAL A 533 -17.74 -9.47 -0.72
N THR A 534 -17.75 -9.11 0.56
CA THR A 534 -17.80 -10.07 1.68
C THR A 534 -19.06 -10.95 1.64
N SER A 535 -20.23 -10.36 1.38
CA SER A 535 -21.49 -11.11 1.33
C SER A 535 -21.78 -11.80 -0.01
N SER A 536 -20.99 -11.52 -1.04
CA SER A 536 -21.28 -11.97 -2.40
C SER A 536 -20.87 -13.44 -2.60
N PRO A 537 -21.74 -14.27 -3.19
CA PRO A 537 -21.34 -15.64 -3.54
C PRO A 537 -20.36 -15.64 -4.73
N VAL A 538 -19.68 -16.77 -4.93
CA VAL A 538 -19.14 -17.14 -6.25
C VAL A 538 -20.27 -17.03 -7.26
N LEU A 539 -20.02 -16.35 -8.38
CA LEU A 539 -21.01 -16.13 -9.42
C LEU A 539 -20.74 -17.08 -10.59
N GLU A 540 -21.75 -17.86 -10.95
CA GLU A 540 -21.79 -18.49 -12.27
C GLU A 540 -22.14 -17.43 -13.34
N PRO A 541 -21.74 -17.60 -14.62
CA PRO A 541 -21.98 -16.61 -15.67
C PRO A 541 -23.45 -16.18 -15.79
N GLY A 542 -24.38 -17.12 -15.60
CA GLY A 542 -25.83 -16.85 -15.62
C GLY A 542 -26.31 -15.96 -14.46
N GLU A 543 -25.58 -15.88 -13.35
CA GLU A 543 -25.95 -15.10 -12.17
C GLU A 543 -25.39 -13.67 -12.21
N PHE A 544 -24.41 -13.42 -13.07
CA PHE A 544 -23.68 -12.15 -13.12
C PHE A 544 -24.60 -10.94 -13.39
N HIS A 545 -25.66 -11.14 -14.17
CA HIS A 545 -26.67 -10.10 -14.44
C HIS A 545 -27.35 -9.55 -13.15
N ARG A 546 -27.45 -10.37 -12.09
CA ARG A 546 -27.97 -9.95 -10.78
C ARG A 546 -26.96 -9.09 -10.04
N PHE A 547 -25.68 -9.48 -10.07
CA PHE A 547 -24.58 -8.71 -9.48
C PHE A 547 -24.52 -7.28 -10.06
N LYS A 548 -24.75 -7.13 -11.37
CA LYS A 548 -24.80 -5.80 -12.02
C LYS A 548 -25.87 -4.87 -11.47
N ARG A 549 -26.98 -5.41 -10.95
CA ARG A 549 -28.12 -4.63 -10.44
C ARG A 549 -28.10 -4.42 -8.93
N THR A 550 -27.23 -5.12 -8.20
CA THR A 550 -27.19 -5.09 -6.74
C THR A 550 -25.91 -4.40 -6.29
N VAL A 551 -26.00 -3.08 -6.10
CA VAL A 551 -24.89 -2.29 -5.56
C VAL A 551 -24.65 -2.72 -4.10
N PRO A 552 -23.43 -3.15 -3.74
CA PRO A 552 -23.11 -3.57 -2.38
C PRO A 552 -23.13 -2.38 -1.42
N ALA A 553 -23.40 -2.64 -0.15
CA ALA A 553 -23.22 -1.64 0.91
C ALA A 553 -21.73 -1.34 1.10
N ALA A 554 -21.38 -0.11 1.50
CA ALA A 554 -19.99 0.30 1.72
C ALA A 554 -19.24 -0.66 2.66
N GLY A 555 -19.84 -1.02 3.81
CA GLY A 555 -19.23 -1.96 4.77
C GLY A 555 -19.13 -3.41 4.28
N ASP A 556 -19.65 -3.73 3.09
CA ASP A 556 -19.51 -5.03 2.46
C ASP A 556 -18.30 -5.11 1.51
N LEU A 557 -17.70 -3.97 1.21
CA LEU A 557 -16.53 -3.84 0.34
C LEU A 557 -15.26 -3.93 1.20
N PRO A 558 -14.48 -5.02 1.11
CA PRO A 558 -13.18 -5.11 1.79
C PRO A 558 -12.16 -4.27 1.02
N LEU A 559 -12.23 -2.95 1.23
CA LEU A 559 -11.39 -1.96 0.54
C LEU A 559 -10.01 -1.88 1.19
N LEU A 560 -9.02 -1.53 0.37
CA LEU A 560 -7.67 -1.23 0.81
C LEU A 560 -7.13 0.01 0.08
N SER A 561 -6.07 0.60 0.62
CA SER A 561 -5.41 1.78 0.06
C SER A 561 -3.88 1.64 0.12
N TYR A 562 -3.22 2.00 -0.98
CA TYR A 562 -1.77 2.13 -1.08
C TYR A 562 -1.31 3.56 -1.40
N HIS A 563 -2.26 4.48 -1.65
CA HIS A 563 -1.98 5.80 -2.23
C HIS A 563 -2.61 6.93 -1.42
N PRO A 564 -2.22 7.14 -0.15
CA PRO A 564 -2.64 8.30 0.61
C PRO A 564 -1.98 9.58 0.06
N LEU A 565 -2.78 10.62 -0.22
CA LEU A 565 -2.33 11.88 -0.84
C LEU A 565 -3.03 13.11 -0.23
N GLY A 566 -2.40 14.29 -0.28
CA GLY A 566 -3.09 15.59 -0.13
C GLY A 566 -3.17 16.19 1.29
N THR A 567 -2.62 15.53 2.30
CA THR A 567 -2.69 15.96 3.72
C THR A 567 -1.97 17.26 4.06
N CYS A 568 -1.10 17.77 3.19
CA CYS A 568 -0.39 19.04 3.30
C CYS A 568 -0.52 19.80 1.98
N ARG A 569 -1.77 20.01 1.54
CA ARG A 569 -2.09 20.51 0.19
C ARG A 569 -1.30 21.77 -0.20
N MET A 570 -0.87 21.78 -1.45
CA MET A 570 -0.24 22.92 -2.12
C MET A 570 -1.28 23.98 -2.55
N GLY A 571 -0.90 25.25 -2.51
CA GLY A 571 -1.73 26.36 -2.99
C GLY A 571 -1.04 27.72 -2.88
N ARG A 572 -1.60 28.74 -3.57
CA ARG A 572 -1.08 30.12 -3.49
C ARG A 572 -1.51 30.85 -2.23
N ASP A 573 -2.67 30.53 -1.70
CA ASP A 573 -3.25 31.21 -0.55
C ASP A 573 -2.84 30.52 0.77
N PRO A 574 -2.09 31.19 1.65
CA PRO A 574 -1.66 30.65 2.94
C PRO A 574 -2.82 30.34 3.89
N LYS A 575 -4.03 30.88 3.67
CA LYS A 575 -5.21 30.55 4.49
C LYS A 575 -5.85 29.22 4.11
N THR A 576 -5.59 28.75 2.90
CA THR A 576 -6.21 27.55 2.35
C THR A 576 -5.20 26.49 1.96
N SER A 577 -3.91 26.66 2.19
CA SER A 577 -2.90 25.64 1.86
C SER A 577 -1.78 25.57 2.90
N VAL A 578 -0.99 24.49 2.86
CA VAL A 578 0.13 24.28 3.80
C VAL A 578 1.45 24.73 3.18
N VAL A 579 1.62 24.45 1.87
CA VAL A 579 2.81 24.85 1.10
C VAL A 579 2.44 25.70 -0.10
N ASP A 580 3.36 26.55 -0.52
CA ASP A 580 3.32 27.26 -1.79
C ASP A 580 3.57 26.32 -2.98
N LEU A 581 3.48 26.86 -4.20
CA LEU A 581 3.67 26.10 -5.44
C LEU A 581 5.10 25.57 -5.62
N ASP A 582 6.05 26.05 -4.82
CA ASP A 582 7.45 25.63 -4.81
C ASP A 582 7.78 24.77 -3.58
N HIS A 583 6.76 24.23 -2.92
CA HIS A 583 6.81 23.31 -1.79
C HIS A 583 7.31 23.89 -0.47
N GLN A 584 7.56 25.20 -0.38
CA GLN A 584 7.92 25.81 0.90
C GLN A 584 6.66 26.04 1.74
N THR A 585 6.75 25.76 3.04
CA THR A 585 5.61 26.02 3.93
C THR A 585 5.29 27.52 3.99
N HIS A 586 4.01 27.87 4.04
CA HIS A 586 3.60 29.26 4.17
C HIS A 586 4.03 29.89 5.49
N ASP A 587 3.96 29.11 6.57
CA ASP A 587 4.22 29.57 7.94
C ASP A 587 5.70 29.65 8.30
N MET A 588 6.58 28.98 7.55
CA MET A 588 7.98 28.83 7.93
C MET A 588 8.92 28.86 6.74
N LYS A 589 9.95 29.70 6.82
CA LYS A 589 11.00 29.76 5.80
C LYS A 589 11.93 28.56 5.91
N ARG A 590 12.38 28.06 4.76
CA ARG A 590 13.34 26.95 4.61
C ARG A 590 12.90 25.61 5.19
N LEU A 591 11.60 25.47 5.41
CA LEU A 591 10.94 24.20 5.60
C LEU A 591 10.16 23.88 4.32
N PHE A 592 10.49 22.76 3.70
CA PHE A 592 9.84 22.29 2.48
C PHE A 592 9.14 20.97 2.74
N ILE A 593 8.03 20.71 2.06
CA ILE A 593 7.33 19.42 2.11
C ILE A 593 7.26 18.86 0.70
N VAL A 594 7.90 17.72 0.45
CA VAL A 594 8.01 17.14 -0.90
C VAL A 594 7.73 15.65 -0.84
N ASP A 595 6.45 15.28 -0.85
CA ASP A 595 5.97 13.90 -0.91
C ASP A 595 4.49 13.85 -1.35
N GLY A 596 3.81 12.70 -1.16
CA GLY A 596 2.40 12.53 -1.50
C GLY A 596 1.43 13.48 -0.75
N SER A 597 1.83 14.06 0.38
CA SER A 597 1.00 15.00 1.16
C SER A 597 0.67 16.27 0.38
N THR A 598 1.51 16.71 -0.55
CA THR A 598 1.28 17.96 -1.31
C THR A 598 0.51 17.73 -2.61
N VAL A 599 0.33 16.48 -3.03
CA VAL A 599 -0.37 16.11 -4.27
C VAL A 599 -1.86 16.46 -4.16
N ALA A 600 -2.36 17.24 -5.13
CA ALA A 600 -3.72 17.78 -5.08
C ALA A 600 -4.79 16.75 -5.50
N GLY A 601 -5.32 16.01 -4.51
CA GLY A 601 -6.45 15.09 -4.68
C GLY A 601 -6.11 13.82 -5.48
N PRO A 602 -7.14 13.05 -5.88
CA PRO A 602 -6.95 11.76 -6.53
C PRO A 602 -6.47 11.92 -7.98
N LEU A 603 -5.46 11.12 -8.33
CA LEU A 603 -4.90 11.05 -9.69
C LEU A 603 -5.66 10.07 -10.59
N GLY A 604 -6.36 9.09 -10.01
CA GLY A 604 -6.93 7.95 -10.74
C GLY A 604 -5.91 6.92 -11.25
N VAL A 605 -4.62 7.18 -11.05
CA VAL A 605 -3.50 6.30 -11.38
C VAL A 605 -2.51 6.21 -10.22
N ASN A 606 -1.53 5.31 -10.29
CA ASN A 606 -0.47 5.18 -9.29
C ASN A 606 0.35 6.48 -9.18
N PRO A 607 0.60 7.01 -7.96
CA PRO A 607 1.15 8.36 -7.77
C PRO A 607 2.67 8.46 -7.83
N GLN A 608 3.41 7.34 -7.86
CA GLN A 608 4.87 7.34 -7.71
C GLN A 608 5.55 8.32 -8.67
N LEU A 609 5.24 8.20 -9.96
CA LEU A 609 5.90 8.99 -11.00
C LEU A 609 5.53 10.49 -10.87
N THR A 610 4.29 10.79 -10.51
CA THR A 610 3.83 12.15 -10.20
C THR A 610 4.61 12.76 -9.05
N ILE A 611 4.74 12.04 -7.92
CA ILE A 611 5.50 12.51 -6.75
C ILE A 611 6.96 12.76 -7.13
N MET A 612 7.59 11.85 -7.89
CA MET A 612 8.98 12.00 -8.31
C MET A 612 9.19 13.16 -9.29
N ALA A 613 8.27 13.38 -10.24
CA ALA A 613 8.36 14.48 -11.19
C ALA A 613 8.21 15.84 -10.47
N VAL A 614 7.21 15.95 -9.59
CA VAL A 614 7.00 17.13 -8.74
C VAL A 614 8.20 17.35 -7.81
N ALA A 615 8.79 16.29 -7.25
CA ALA A 615 10.00 16.38 -6.44
C ALA A 615 11.23 16.85 -7.23
N THR A 616 11.35 16.45 -8.50
CA THR A 616 12.42 16.91 -9.40
C THR A 616 12.31 18.41 -9.63
N ARG A 617 11.09 18.94 -9.87
CA ARG A 617 10.82 20.39 -9.96
C ARG A 617 11.14 21.09 -8.64
N ALA A 618 10.66 20.56 -7.51
CA ALA A 618 10.88 21.15 -6.19
C ALA A 618 12.37 21.27 -5.84
N ALA A 619 13.19 20.28 -6.20
CA ALA A 619 14.63 20.30 -5.93
C ALA A 619 15.35 21.46 -6.64
N GLU A 620 14.90 21.87 -7.83
CA GLU A 620 15.44 23.03 -8.53
C GLU A 620 15.14 24.31 -7.76
N ARG A 621 13.90 24.48 -7.31
CA ARG A 621 13.47 25.63 -6.50
C ARG A 621 14.18 25.71 -5.15
N ILE A 622 14.38 24.57 -4.49
CA ILE A 622 15.11 24.51 -3.21
C ILE A 622 16.56 24.98 -3.42
N ALA A 623 17.22 24.54 -4.50
CA ALA A 623 18.57 25.00 -4.82
C ALA A 623 18.62 26.52 -5.05
N ASP A 624 17.66 27.07 -5.80
CA ASP A 624 17.58 28.52 -6.05
C ASP A 624 17.44 29.32 -4.73
N VAL A 625 16.67 28.81 -3.77
CA VAL A 625 16.49 29.42 -2.43
C VAL A 625 17.76 29.34 -1.58
N LEU A 626 18.57 28.30 -1.76
CA LEU A 626 19.81 28.13 -1.02
C LEU A 626 20.92 29.04 -1.54
N GLY A 627 20.91 29.37 -2.84
CA GLY A 627 22.05 29.96 -3.54
C GLY A 627 23.21 28.98 -3.66
#